data_AF-A0A6I9NRR3-F1
#
_entry.id   AF-A0A6I9NRR3-F1
#
_cell.length_a   1.000
_cell.length_b   1.000
_cell.length_c   1.000
_cell.angle_alpha   90.00
_cell.angle_beta   90.00
_cell.angle_gamma   90.00
#
_symmetry.space_group_name_H-M   'P 1'
#
loop_
_entity.id
_entity.type
_entity.pdbx_description
1 polymer ?
#
loop_
_entity_poly.entity_id
_entity_poly.type
_entity_poly.pdbx_seq_one_letter_code
_entity_poly.pdbx_strand_id
1 'polypeptide(L)'
;MQPTDARKAFPCFDEPAMKAVFQLTLLHPAGTVALSNSLNHEPVNTTLDGEIWTMTSFHPTKIMSTYLLAFVVCEFTFITNEPVGGPKPETLIRIWARRKAIEAGQGDYALEKTGPILQFFEDYYKSPYPLEKSDQIALPDFGAGAMENWGLITYRETALLFNPDVSSNGDKEWVATVIAHELAHM
;
A
#
# COMPACT_ATOMS: atom_id res chain seq x y z
N MET A 1 -8.21 8.48 -4.25
CA MET A 1 -9.46 9.25 -4.01
C MET A 1 -9.26 10.76 -4.08
N GLN A 2 -8.01 11.25 -4.11
CA GLN A 2 -7.71 12.68 -4.10
C GLN A 2 -8.14 13.42 -5.39
N PRO A 3 -8.58 14.68 -5.29
CA PRO A 3 -8.91 15.39 -4.04
C PRO A 3 -10.32 15.06 -3.51
N THR A 4 -11.30 14.82 -4.38
CA THR A 4 -12.73 14.79 -4.02
C THR A 4 -13.50 13.65 -4.67
N ASP A 5 -12.84 12.49 -4.82
CA ASP A 5 -13.37 11.33 -5.54
C ASP A 5 -13.75 10.17 -4.62
N ALA A 6 -13.57 10.26 -3.30
CA ALA A 6 -14.06 9.24 -2.37
C ALA A 6 -15.59 9.08 -2.51
N ARG A 7 -16.29 10.21 -2.70
CA ARG A 7 -17.74 10.27 -2.96
C ARG A 7 -18.21 9.50 -4.21
N LYS A 8 -17.30 9.18 -5.15
CA LYS A 8 -17.63 8.35 -6.33
C LYS A 8 -17.66 6.86 -5.99
N ALA A 9 -16.94 6.45 -4.94
CA ALA A 9 -16.89 5.06 -4.50
C ALA A 9 -17.97 4.75 -3.44
N PHE A 10 -18.24 5.68 -2.53
CA PHE A 10 -19.28 5.54 -1.50
C PHE A 10 -19.76 6.91 -1.01
N PRO A 11 -21.04 7.06 -0.58
CA PRO A 11 -21.53 8.32 -0.02
C PRO A 11 -20.77 8.69 1.27
N CYS A 12 -20.19 9.89 1.31
CA CYS A 12 -19.46 10.39 2.47
C CYS A 12 -19.40 11.91 2.52
N PHE A 13 -19.04 12.43 3.69
CA PHE A 13 -18.67 13.84 3.87
C PHE A 13 -17.23 14.05 3.38
N ASP A 14 -17.09 14.24 2.07
CA ASP A 14 -15.81 14.18 1.37
C ASP A 14 -15.05 15.52 1.38
N GLU A 15 -14.77 15.99 2.59
CA GLU A 15 -13.93 17.15 2.89
C GLU A 15 -12.83 16.75 3.88
N PRO A 16 -11.57 17.18 3.68
CA PRO A 16 -10.43 16.64 4.43
C PRO A 16 -10.49 16.90 5.95
N ALA A 17 -11.17 17.95 6.39
CA ALA A 17 -11.34 18.26 7.81
C ALA A 17 -12.33 17.32 8.53
N MET A 18 -13.25 16.67 7.79
CA MET A 18 -14.27 15.78 8.34
C MET A 18 -13.73 14.36 8.49
N LYS A 19 -12.71 14.19 9.34
CA LYS A 19 -12.03 12.91 9.55
C LYS A 19 -12.94 11.90 10.27
N ALA A 20 -12.75 10.61 9.96
CA ALA A 20 -13.48 9.50 10.57
C ALA A 20 -12.61 8.24 10.66
N VAL A 21 -13.12 7.23 11.36
CA VAL A 21 -12.59 5.86 11.33
C VAL A 21 -13.32 5.08 10.24
N PHE A 22 -12.58 4.37 9.39
CA PHE A 22 -13.13 3.53 8.34
C PHE A 22 -13.01 2.06 8.73
N GLN A 23 -14.11 1.32 8.59
CA GLN A 23 -14.14 -0.14 8.69
C GLN A 23 -14.51 -0.68 7.31
N LEU A 24 -13.58 -1.38 6.67
CA LEU A 24 -13.73 -1.84 5.31
C LEU A 24 -13.86 -3.37 5.27
N THR A 25 -14.79 -3.84 4.44
CA THR A 25 -14.89 -5.23 4.02
C THR A 25 -15.04 -5.27 2.51
N LEU A 26 -14.24 -6.10 1.84
CA LEU A 26 -14.32 -6.32 0.40
C LEU A 26 -14.76 -7.76 0.12
N LEU A 27 -15.75 -7.90 -0.76
CA LEU A 27 -16.06 -9.15 -1.43
C LEU A 27 -15.32 -9.13 -2.78
N HIS A 28 -14.51 -10.14 -3.03
CA HIS A 28 -13.70 -10.22 -4.24
C HIS A 28 -13.64 -11.66 -4.80
N PRO A 29 -13.35 -11.84 -6.09
CA PRO A 29 -13.28 -13.16 -6.71
C PRO A 29 -12.27 -14.08 -6.01
N ALA A 30 -12.59 -15.36 -5.89
CA ALA A 30 -11.67 -16.36 -5.35
C ALA A 30 -10.34 -16.37 -6.14
N GLY A 31 -9.21 -16.50 -5.44
CA GLY A 31 -7.87 -16.48 -6.05
C GLY A 31 -7.24 -15.09 -6.21
N THR A 32 -7.99 -14.02 -5.92
CA THR A 32 -7.44 -12.65 -5.80
C THR A 32 -7.12 -12.31 -4.35
N VAL A 33 -6.33 -11.26 -4.14
CA VAL A 33 -6.08 -10.66 -2.82
C VAL A 33 -6.70 -9.27 -2.72
N ALA A 34 -7.11 -8.90 -1.51
CA ALA A 34 -7.65 -7.59 -1.18
C ALA A 34 -6.70 -6.84 -0.23
N LEU A 35 -6.40 -5.60 -0.56
CA LEU A 35 -5.56 -4.69 0.23
C LEU A 35 -6.36 -3.46 0.63
N SER A 36 -6.04 -2.89 1.79
CA SER A 36 -6.56 -1.59 2.25
C SER A 36 -5.55 -0.91 3.18
N ASN A 37 -5.91 0.21 3.80
CA ASN A 37 -5.07 1.00 4.69
C ASN A 37 -4.54 0.20 5.89
N SER A 38 -5.39 -0.63 6.51
CA SER A 38 -5.05 -1.43 7.70
C SER A 38 -4.72 -2.88 7.36
N LEU A 39 -4.20 -3.65 8.33
CA LEU A 39 -4.06 -5.11 8.20
C LEU A 39 -5.42 -5.77 8.00
N ASN A 40 -5.45 -6.84 7.21
CA ASN A 40 -6.65 -7.65 7.02
C ASN A 40 -6.75 -8.74 8.10
N HIS A 41 -7.98 -9.12 8.41
CA HIS A 41 -8.26 -10.40 9.05
C HIS A 41 -8.07 -11.55 8.05
N GLU A 42 -8.00 -12.77 8.56
CA GLU A 42 -7.96 -13.97 7.72
C GLU A 42 -9.16 -13.99 6.76
N PRO A 43 -8.93 -14.06 5.43
CA PRO A 43 -10.00 -14.08 4.45
C PRO A 43 -10.91 -15.31 4.62
N VAL A 44 -12.21 -15.12 4.42
CA VAL A 44 -13.20 -16.18 4.57
C VAL A 44 -13.92 -16.39 3.24
N ASN A 45 -14.04 -17.64 2.80
CA ASN A 45 -14.86 -17.96 1.64
C ASN A 45 -16.34 -17.78 1.98
N THR A 46 -17.08 -17.18 1.06
CA THR A 46 -18.53 -16.99 1.15
C THR A 46 -19.18 -17.34 -0.19
N THR A 47 -20.48 -17.57 -0.18
CA THR A 47 -21.26 -17.82 -1.38
C THR A 47 -22.23 -16.69 -1.61
N LEU A 48 -22.15 -16.04 -2.77
CA LEU A 48 -23.06 -15.00 -3.20
C LEU A 48 -23.62 -15.41 -4.57
N ASP A 49 -24.94 -15.46 -4.70
CA ASP A 49 -25.64 -15.84 -5.94
C ASP A 49 -25.20 -17.19 -6.54
N GLY A 50 -24.76 -18.12 -5.68
CA GLY A 50 -24.29 -19.45 -6.09
C GLY A 50 -22.82 -19.52 -6.52
N GLU A 51 -22.11 -18.39 -6.54
CA GLU A 51 -20.68 -18.31 -6.83
C GLU A 51 -19.85 -18.19 -5.54
N ILE A 52 -18.62 -18.72 -5.59
CA ILE A 52 -17.67 -18.62 -4.46
C ILE A 52 -16.94 -17.27 -4.55
N TRP A 53 -17.06 -16.49 -3.48
CA TRP A 53 -16.37 -15.23 -3.28
C TRP A 53 -15.46 -15.34 -2.06
N THR A 54 -14.43 -14.51 -2.00
CA THR A 54 -13.61 -14.32 -0.82
C THR A 54 -14.01 -13.00 -0.16
N MET A 55 -14.30 -13.06 1.14
CA MET A 55 -14.59 -11.90 1.97
C MET A 55 -13.36 -11.56 2.81
N THR A 56 -12.83 -10.35 2.60
CA THR A 56 -11.69 -9.83 3.36
C THR A 56 -12.11 -8.57 4.11
N SER A 57 -12.11 -8.64 5.44
CA SER A 57 -12.35 -7.51 6.34
C SER A 57 -11.04 -6.97 6.91
N PHE A 58 -10.98 -5.66 7.17
CA PHE A 58 -9.77 -4.99 7.66
C PHE A 58 -9.98 -4.41 9.05
N HIS A 59 -8.89 -4.30 9.81
CA HIS A 59 -8.89 -3.58 11.08
C HIS A 59 -9.34 -2.12 10.88
N PRO A 60 -10.05 -1.50 11.85
CA PRO A 60 -10.46 -0.10 11.73
C PRO A 60 -9.24 0.82 11.52
N THR A 61 -9.36 1.81 10.64
CA THR A 61 -8.30 2.80 10.45
C THR A 61 -8.13 3.68 11.68
N LYS A 62 -7.00 4.39 11.79
CA LYS A 62 -6.95 5.61 12.60
C LYS A 62 -7.91 6.68 12.05
N ILE A 63 -8.19 7.71 12.84
CA ILE A 63 -8.98 8.86 12.39
C ILE A 63 -8.25 9.54 11.22
N MET A 64 -8.83 9.50 10.03
CA MET A 64 -8.21 10.00 8.80
C MET A 64 -9.24 10.64 7.87
N SER A 65 -8.75 11.35 6.86
CA SER A 65 -9.58 11.99 5.84
C SER A 65 -10.01 10.99 4.76
N THR A 66 -11.17 11.20 4.14
CA THR A 66 -11.73 10.34 3.07
C THR A 66 -10.79 10.15 1.89
N TYR A 67 -10.05 11.19 1.50
CA TYR A 67 -9.17 11.14 0.33
C TYR A 67 -7.98 10.18 0.46
N LEU A 68 -7.64 9.78 1.70
CA LEU A 68 -6.58 8.82 2.01
C LEU A 68 -7.06 7.37 2.06
N LEU A 69 -8.38 7.12 1.94
CA LEU A 69 -8.89 5.76 1.91
C LEU A 69 -8.47 5.08 0.60
N ALA A 70 -7.90 3.89 0.71
CA ALA A 70 -7.52 3.07 -0.43
C ALA A 70 -7.94 1.61 -0.24
N PHE A 71 -8.26 0.98 -1.37
CA PHE A 71 -8.44 -0.44 -1.46
C PHE A 71 -8.12 -0.94 -2.86
N VAL A 72 -7.55 -2.15 -2.94
CA VAL A 72 -7.14 -2.77 -4.19
C VAL A 72 -7.51 -4.24 -4.16
N VAL A 73 -8.09 -4.74 -5.25
CA VAL A 73 -8.29 -6.18 -5.51
C VAL A 73 -7.42 -6.56 -6.70
N CYS A 74 -6.54 -7.54 -6.54
CA CYS A 74 -5.57 -7.90 -7.58
C CYS A 74 -5.04 -9.33 -7.44
N GLU A 75 -4.23 -9.78 -8.41
CA GLU A 75 -3.49 -11.06 -8.37
C GLU A 75 -1.99 -10.84 -8.07
N PHE A 76 -1.65 -9.71 -7.46
CA PHE A 76 -0.27 -9.34 -7.19
C PHE A 76 0.32 -10.20 -6.08
N THR A 77 1.64 -10.15 -5.98
CA THR A 77 2.41 -10.74 -4.88
C THR A 77 3.32 -9.68 -4.27
N PHE A 78 4.06 -10.03 -3.23
CA PHE A 78 4.89 -9.08 -2.50
C PHE A 78 6.20 -9.67 -2.01
N ILE A 79 7.13 -8.76 -1.71
CA ILE A 79 8.30 -9.00 -0.86
C ILE A 79 8.13 -8.22 0.45
N THR A 80 8.78 -8.68 1.52
CA THR A 80 8.57 -8.15 2.87
C THR A 80 9.88 -8.06 3.67
N ASN A 81 9.93 -7.18 4.66
CA ASN A 81 11.00 -7.11 5.65
C ASN A 81 10.85 -8.13 6.79
N GLU A 82 9.76 -8.90 6.82
CA GLU A 82 9.51 -9.89 7.86
C GLU A 82 10.48 -11.09 7.74
N PRO A 83 11.32 -11.37 8.75
CA PRO A 83 12.29 -12.44 8.70
C PRO A 83 11.63 -13.82 8.81
N VAL A 84 12.06 -14.77 7.98
CA VAL A 84 11.57 -16.16 8.03
C VAL A 84 11.94 -16.79 9.37
N GLY A 85 10.94 -17.09 10.20
CA GLY A 85 11.13 -17.69 11.52
C GLY A 85 11.72 -16.75 12.58
N GLY A 86 11.78 -15.44 12.29
CA GLY A 86 12.26 -14.41 13.23
C GLY A 86 11.12 -13.64 13.91
N PRO A 87 11.46 -12.67 14.78
CA PRO A 87 10.46 -11.80 15.39
C PRO A 87 9.81 -10.89 14.36
N LYS A 88 8.53 -10.54 14.59
CA LYS A 88 7.83 -9.56 13.76
C LYS A 88 8.51 -8.19 13.86
N PRO A 89 8.70 -7.47 12.73
CA PRO A 89 9.21 -6.10 12.77
C PRO A 89 8.18 -5.18 13.45
N GLU A 90 8.65 -4.03 13.94
CA GLU A 90 7.78 -2.99 14.52
C GLU A 90 6.79 -2.44 13.48
N THR A 91 7.27 -2.19 12.26
CA THR A 91 6.44 -1.87 11.09
C THR A 91 6.63 -2.94 10.02
N LEU A 92 5.55 -3.60 9.62
CA LEU A 92 5.54 -4.54 8.50
C LEU A 92 5.60 -3.76 7.18
N ILE A 93 6.68 -3.93 6.43
CA ILE A 93 6.87 -3.29 5.12
C ILE A 93 6.65 -4.33 4.03
N ARG A 94 5.77 -4.05 3.07
CA ARG A 94 5.57 -4.91 1.90
C ARG A 94 5.55 -4.12 0.60
N ILE A 95 6.28 -4.60 -0.39
CA ILE A 95 6.27 -4.06 -1.75
C ILE A 95 5.45 -5.00 -2.63
N TRP A 96 4.31 -4.51 -3.11
CA TRP A 96 3.36 -5.26 -3.93
C TRP A 96 3.52 -4.90 -5.41
N ALA A 97 3.55 -5.91 -6.27
CA ALA A 97 3.53 -5.71 -7.72
C ALA A 97 3.07 -6.96 -8.46
N ARG A 98 3.00 -6.87 -9.79
CA ARG A 98 2.76 -8.02 -10.66
C ARG A 98 3.76 -9.14 -10.32
N ARG A 99 3.28 -10.39 -10.29
CA ARG A 99 4.08 -11.58 -9.95
C ARG A 99 5.43 -11.62 -10.67
N LYS A 100 5.44 -11.42 -11.98
CA LYS A 100 6.66 -11.41 -12.80
C LYS A 100 7.68 -10.33 -12.40
N ALA A 101 7.21 -9.17 -11.95
CA ALA A 101 8.10 -8.09 -11.53
C ALA A 101 8.77 -8.41 -10.18
N ILE A 102 8.00 -8.97 -9.24
CA ILE A 102 8.53 -9.45 -7.96
C ILE A 102 9.50 -10.61 -8.16
N GLU A 103 9.15 -11.61 -8.97
CA GLU A 103 10.04 -12.75 -9.28
C GLU A 103 11.33 -12.32 -9.97
N ALA A 104 11.30 -11.20 -10.71
CA ALA A 104 12.47 -10.60 -11.33
C ALA A 104 13.26 -9.65 -10.39
N GLY A 105 12.94 -9.59 -9.10
CA GLY A 105 13.65 -8.78 -8.10
C GLY A 105 13.42 -7.27 -8.22
N GLN A 106 12.41 -6.83 -8.97
CA GLN A 106 12.25 -5.39 -9.26
C GLN A 106 11.77 -4.58 -8.07
N GLY A 107 11.23 -5.21 -7.03
CA GLY A 107 10.81 -4.55 -5.79
C GLY A 107 11.94 -4.38 -4.77
N ASP A 108 13.08 -5.06 -4.95
CA ASP A 108 14.09 -5.22 -3.89
C ASP A 108 14.69 -3.88 -3.46
N TYR A 109 14.94 -2.99 -4.43
CA TYR A 109 15.45 -1.66 -4.15
C TYR A 109 14.47 -0.82 -3.31
N ALA A 110 13.17 -0.89 -3.63
CA ALA A 110 12.15 -0.18 -2.84
C ALA A 110 12.09 -0.72 -1.40
N LEU A 111 12.13 -2.04 -1.22
CA LEU A 111 12.15 -2.66 0.10
C LEU A 111 13.39 -2.25 0.89
N GLU A 112 14.57 -2.28 0.27
CA GLU A 112 15.85 -1.87 0.85
C GLU A 112 15.83 -0.42 1.34
N LYS A 113 15.17 0.49 0.61
CA LYS A 113 15.14 1.93 0.94
C LYS A 113 14.05 2.33 1.91
N THR A 114 12.92 1.61 1.93
CA THR A 114 11.77 1.99 2.75
C THR A 114 12.10 2.04 4.24
N GLY A 115 12.76 1.01 4.77
CA GLY A 115 13.10 0.94 6.21
C GLY A 115 13.98 2.11 6.67
N PRO A 116 15.14 2.36 6.01
CA PRO A 116 15.99 3.50 6.33
C PRO A 116 15.31 4.87 6.18
N ILE A 117 14.42 5.04 5.19
CA ILE A 117 13.68 6.29 5.01
C ILE A 117 12.67 6.50 6.14
N LEU A 118 11.92 5.46 6.52
CA LEU A 118 11.00 5.52 7.67
C LEU A 118 11.77 5.90 8.94
N GLN A 119 12.87 5.21 9.24
CA GLN A 119 13.70 5.50 10.41
C GLN A 119 14.18 6.95 10.42
N PHE A 120 14.60 7.47 9.26
CA PHE A 120 14.99 8.87 9.14
C PHE A 120 13.85 9.82 9.51
N PHE A 121 12.62 9.59 9.03
CA PHE A 121 11.48 10.44 9.36
C PHE A 121 11.06 10.33 10.83
N GLU A 122 11.11 9.14 11.41
CA GLU A 122 10.84 8.95 12.83
C GLU A 122 11.82 9.75 13.70
N ASP A 123 13.10 9.68 13.37
CA ASP A 123 14.15 10.43 14.05
C ASP A 123 14.04 11.94 13.81
N TYR A 124 13.67 12.35 12.60
CA TYR A 124 13.57 13.75 12.22
C TYR A 124 12.34 14.44 12.84
N TYR A 125 11.17 13.81 12.74
CA TYR A 125 9.92 14.31 13.30
C TYR A 125 9.77 14.07 14.79
N LYS A 126 10.63 13.23 15.39
CA LYS A 126 10.52 12.78 16.80
C LYS A 126 9.16 12.16 17.09
N SER A 127 8.64 11.41 16.13
CA SER A 127 7.34 10.74 16.20
C SER A 127 7.44 9.39 15.50
N PRO A 128 7.04 8.27 16.14
CA PRO A 128 7.08 6.96 15.51
C PRO A 128 6.08 6.87 14.35
N TYR A 129 6.36 5.99 13.39
CA TYR A 129 5.42 5.70 12.31
C TYR A 129 4.09 5.21 12.91
N PRO A 130 2.95 5.82 12.55
CA PRO A 130 1.73 5.64 13.31
C PRO A 130 0.98 4.34 13.01
N LEU A 131 1.36 3.55 12.00
CA LEU A 131 0.62 2.36 11.58
C LEU A 131 1.44 1.08 11.77
N GLU A 132 0.77 -0.06 11.89
CA GLU A 132 1.43 -1.37 12.04
C GLU A 132 2.09 -1.86 10.73
N LYS A 133 1.71 -1.26 9.60
CA LYS A 133 2.23 -1.63 8.28
C LYS A 133 2.39 -0.46 7.32
N SER A 134 3.25 -0.66 6.33
CA SER A 134 3.44 0.18 5.15
C SER A 134 3.43 -0.69 3.90
N ASP A 135 2.26 -0.82 3.26
CA ASP A 135 2.17 -1.41 1.92
C ASP A 135 2.46 -0.35 0.86
N GLN A 136 3.28 -0.71 -0.12
CA GLN A 136 3.58 0.11 -1.28
C GLN A 136 3.32 -0.71 -2.54
N ILE A 137 2.40 -0.29 -3.40
CA ILE A 137 1.94 -1.07 -4.54
C ILE A 137 2.26 -0.39 -5.88
N ALA A 138 2.90 -1.13 -6.79
CA ALA A 138 3.22 -0.69 -8.15
C ALA A 138 2.09 -1.05 -9.11
N LEU A 139 1.36 -0.05 -9.60
CA LEU A 139 0.22 -0.19 -10.49
C LEU A 139 0.61 0.08 -11.95
N PRO A 140 0.27 -0.82 -12.90
CA PRO A 140 0.60 -0.66 -14.32
C PRO A 140 0.01 0.62 -14.94
N ASP A 141 -1.27 0.87 -14.69
CA ASP A 141 -2.02 1.99 -15.26
C ASP A 141 -2.37 3.01 -14.18
N PHE A 142 -1.35 3.73 -13.71
CA PHE A 142 -1.53 4.82 -12.73
C PHE A 142 -1.30 6.18 -13.40
N GLY A 143 -2.41 6.92 -13.58
CA GLY A 143 -2.40 8.24 -14.23
C GLY A 143 -1.58 9.28 -13.47
N ALA A 144 -1.56 9.17 -12.13
CA ALA A 144 -0.68 9.94 -11.26
C ALA A 144 0.72 9.29 -11.15
N GLY A 145 1.65 9.96 -10.45
CA GLY A 145 2.98 9.43 -10.17
C GLY A 145 2.94 8.44 -9.00
N ALA A 146 2.50 8.93 -7.85
CA ALA A 146 2.21 8.17 -6.65
C ALA A 146 1.07 8.86 -5.86
N MET A 147 0.59 8.22 -4.78
CA MET A 147 -0.44 8.76 -3.90
C MET A 147 -0.30 8.15 -2.49
N GLU A 148 -0.31 9.05 -1.51
CA GLU A 148 0.06 8.85 -0.11
C GLU A 148 -1.04 8.20 0.74
N ASN A 149 -1.81 7.26 0.20
CA ASN A 149 -2.89 6.64 0.97
C ASN A 149 -2.32 5.90 2.20
N TRP A 150 -2.81 6.24 3.40
CA TRP A 150 -2.16 5.86 4.65
C TRP A 150 -2.05 4.33 4.82
N GLY A 151 -0.83 3.80 4.89
CA GLY A 151 -0.58 2.36 4.99
C GLY A 151 -0.79 1.54 3.71
N LEU A 152 -1.24 2.14 2.59
CA LEU A 152 -1.33 1.52 1.26
C LEU A 152 -0.99 2.55 0.17
N ILE A 153 0.28 2.89 0.06
CA ILE A 153 0.77 3.90 -0.89
C ILE A 153 0.75 3.29 -2.30
N THR A 154 0.16 4.01 -3.26
CA THR A 154 0.05 3.54 -4.65
C THR A 154 1.01 4.28 -5.55
N TYR A 155 1.73 3.57 -6.40
CA TYR A 155 2.73 4.12 -7.31
C TYR A 155 2.45 3.69 -8.73
N ARG A 156 2.85 4.48 -9.72
CA ARG A 156 3.15 3.96 -11.06
C ARG A 156 4.34 3.00 -10.97
N GLU A 157 4.36 1.95 -11.79
CA GLU A 157 5.49 1.00 -11.80
C GLU A 157 6.86 1.66 -11.88
N THR A 158 7.05 2.67 -12.75
CA THR A 158 8.32 3.39 -12.91
C THR A 158 8.75 4.22 -11.69
N ALA A 159 7.85 4.41 -10.71
CA ALA A 159 8.11 5.16 -9.49
C ALA A 159 8.39 4.27 -8.27
N LEU A 160 8.28 2.95 -8.41
CA LEU A 160 8.52 1.99 -7.31
C LEU A 160 9.41 0.82 -7.72
N LEU A 161 9.27 0.31 -8.94
CA LEU A 161 10.04 -0.82 -9.44
C LEU A 161 11.36 -0.36 -10.05
N PHE A 162 12.42 -1.10 -9.77
CA PHE A 162 13.76 -0.83 -10.27
C PHE A 162 14.39 -2.12 -10.79
N ASN A 163 14.85 -2.13 -12.04
CA ASN A 163 15.57 -3.25 -12.62
C ASN A 163 17.04 -2.85 -12.91
N PRO A 164 18.03 -3.43 -12.22
CA PRO A 164 19.44 -3.05 -12.36
C PRO A 164 20.02 -3.28 -13.76
N ASP A 165 19.44 -4.18 -14.57
CA ASP A 165 19.95 -4.50 -15.90
C ASP A 165 19.54 -3.49 -16.98
N VAL A 166 18.48 -2.71 -16.73
CA VAL A 166 17.90 -1.80 -17.74
C VAL A 166 17.59 -0.39 -17.23
N SER A 167 17.45 -0.20 -15.92
CA SER A 167 17.09 1.10 -15.33
C SER A 167 18.34 1.94 -15.14
N SER A 168 18.24 3.23 -15.46
CA SER A 168 19.32 4.19 -15.32
C SER A 168 19.55 4.63 -13.88
N ASN A 169 20.66 5.33 -13.62
CA ASN A 169 20.88 5.98 -12.33
C ASN A 169 19.82 7.07 -12.04
N GLY A 170 19.29 7.73 -13.09
CA GLY A 170 18.20 8.68 -12.93
C GLY A 170 16.91 8.00 -12.48
N ASP A 171 16.61 6.81 -12.99
CA ASP A 171 15.46 6.02 -12.54
C ASP A 171 15.65 5.55 -11.08
N LYS A 172 16.87 5.18 -10.71
CA LYS A 172 17.21 4.79 -9.33
C LYS A 172 17.00 5.94 -8.34
N GLU A 173 17.48 7.14 -8.68
CA GLU A 173 17.25 8.35 -7.90
C GLU A 173 15.75 8.64 -7.80
N TRP A 174 15.06 8.63 -8.95
CA TRP A 174 13.63 8.90 -9.02
C TRP A 174 12.81 7.99 -8.09
N VAL A 175 13.03 6.68 -8.13
CA VAL A 175 12.35 5.72 -7.24
C VAL A 175 12.60 6.07 -5.78
N ALA A 176 13.86 6.33 -5.38
CA ALA A 176 14.18 6.67 -4.00
C ALA A 176 13.52 7.99 -3.56
N THR A 177 13.51 9.00 -4.42
CA THR A 177 12.90 10.32 -4.14
C THR A 177 11.39 10.22 -4.03
N VAL A 178 10.71 9.46 -4.89
CA VAL A 178 9.25 9.31 -4.81
C VAL A 178 8.86 8.51 -3.57
N ILE A 179 9.56 7.40 -3.25
CA ILE A 179 9.33 6.68 -1.98
C ILE A 179 9.50 7.63 -0.78
N ALA A 180 10.55 8.44 -0.77
CA ALA A 180 10.76 9.43 0.29
C ALA A 180 9.66 10.50 0.34
N HIS A 181 9.16 10.96 -0.81
CA HIS A 181 8.04 11.91 -0.88
C HIS A 181 6.78 11.34 -0.25
N GLU A 182 6.39 10.13 -0.65
CA GLU A 182 5.16 9.52 -0.15
C GLU A 182 5.25 9.19 1.35
N LEU A 183 6.40 8.69 1.80
CA LEU A 183 6.63 8.40 3.22
C LEU A 183 6.70 9.66 4.09
N ALA A 184 7.06 10.82 3.53
CA ALA A 184 7.07 12.09 4.27
C ALA A 184 5.66 12.57 4.65
N HIS A 185 4.61 12.12 3.94
CA HIS A 185 3.22 12.46 4.25
C HIS A 185 2.64 11.66 5.44
N MET A 186 3.35 10.63 5.92
CA MET A 186 2.83 9.62 6.85
C MET A 186 2.82 10.04 8.33
#